data_AF-A0A5J4DXQ2-F1
#
_entry.id   AF-A0A5J4DXQ2-F1
#
_cell.length_a   1.000
_cell.length_b   1.000
_cell.length_c   1.000
_cell.angle_alpha   90.00
_cell.angle_beta   90.00
_cell.angle_gamma   90.00
#
_symmetry.space_group_name_H-M   'P 1'
#
loop_
_entity.id
_entity.type
_entity.pdbx_description
1 polymer ?
#
loop_
_entity_poly.entity_id
_entity_poly.type
_entity_poly.pdbx_seq_one_letter_code
_entity_poly.pdbx_strand_id
1 'polypeptide(L)'
;MTITTRELLKSRRAELNEQLKAIKNDIFDTEAALQAIEPVETVKAKRGRPRTVKKSKNKMFLSDAITMALDNGCGRPSEIQTYLVESLQIRTKPNVVSTILSRLKARKVVTHDGERWSLSSKSESPSESTAGLSHKNDSEDSVDCPTSDSSGRGLAGDASASSAPQPRTGGGKNGLANHPAVTG
;
A
#
# COMPACT_ATOMS: atom_id res chain seq x y z
N MET A 1 2.67 -34.28 -36.24
CA MET A 1 1.86 -33.19 -35.64
C MET A 1 2.83 -32.22 -35.00
N THR A 2 2.94 -30.99 -35.51
CA THR A 2 3.85 -29.97 -34.96
C THR A 2 3.10 -29.17 -33.90
N ILE A 3 3.51 -29.31 -32.63
CA ILE A 3 2.97 -28.49 -31.54
C ILE A 3 3.41 -27.06 -31.80
N THR A 4 2.46 -26.16 -31.91
CA THR A 4 2.79 -24.75 -32.13
C THR A 4 3.40 -24.17 -30.86
N THR A 5 4.35 -23.24 -31.00
CA THR A 5 4.94 -22.52 -29.86
C THR A 5 3.87 -21.88 -28.97
N ARG A 6 2.77 -21.42 -29.58
CA ARG A 6 1.60 -20.89 -28.89
C ARG A 6 0.91 -21.93 -27.99
N GLU A 7 0.79 -23.18 -28.42
CA GLU A 7 0.23 -24.26 -27.61
C GLU A 7 1.16 -24.63 -26.46
N LEU A 8 2.48 -24.67 -26.69
CA LEU A 8 3.48 -24.90 -25.66
C LEU A 8 3.38 -23.85 -24.54
N LEU A 9 3.30 -22.57 -24.91
CA LEU A 9 3.18 -21.47 -23.95
C LEU A 9 1.86 -21.50 -23.17
N LYS A 10 0.75 -21.86 -23.83
CA LYS A 10 -0.55 -22.05 -23.14
C LYS A 10 -0.50 -23.18 -22.13
N SER A 11 0.10 -24.30 -22.52
CA SER A 11 0.29 -25.46 -21.63
C SER A 11 1.13 -25.09 -20.42
N ARG A 12 2.29 -24.44 -20.63
CA ARG A 12 3.17 -24.00 -19.55
C ARG A 12 2.49 -22.99 -18.61
N ARG A 13 1.67 -22.08 -19.14
CA ARG A 13 0.88 -21.15 -18.34
C ARG A 13 -0.18 -21.87 -17.48
N ALA A 14 -0.82 -22.90 -18.01
CA ALA A 14 -1.81 -23.69 -17.27
C ALA A 14 -1.14 -24.45 -16.10
N GLU A 15 0.00 -25.07 -16.37
CA GLU A 15 0.81 -25.77 -15.35
C GLU A 15 1.23 -24.83 -14.21
N LEU A 16 1.73 -23.62 -14.54
CA LEU A 16 2.10 -22.63 -13.53
C LEU A 16 0.89 -22.18 -12.68
N ASN A 17 -0.28 -22.03 -13.28
CA ASN A 17 -1.49 -21.68 -12.54
C ASN A 17 -1.95 -22.81 -11.61
N GLU A 18 -1.78 -24.06 -12.02
CA GLU A 18 -2.07 -25.23 -11.18
C GLU A 18 -1.11 -25.32 -10.00
N GLN A 19 0.20 -25.10 -10.23
CA GLN A 19 1.19 -25.02 -9.16
C GLN A 19 0.87 -23.90 -8.17
N LEU A 20 0.48 -22.71 -8.65
CA LEU A 20 0.04 -21.62 -7.78
C LEU A 20 -1.19 -21.99 -6.94
N LYS A 21 -2.10 -22.81 -7.47
CA LYS A 21 -3.27 -23.28 -6.72
C LYS A 21 -2.85 -24.28 -5.63
N ALA A 22 -1.94 -25.21 -5.94
CA ALA A 22 -1.39 -26.15 -4.96
C ALA A 22 -0.70 -25.42 -3.80
N ILE A 23 0.21 -24.47 -4.12
CA ILE A 23 0.92 -23.67 -3.11
C ILE A 23 -0.05 -22.90 -2.21
N LYS A 24 -1.15 -22.34 -2.76
CA LYS A 24 -2.17 -21.65 -1.96
C LYS A 24 -2.87 -22.57 -0.96
N ASN A 25 -3.14 -23.81 -1.35
CA ASN A 25 -3.73 -24.80 -0.45
C ASN A 25 -2.74 -25.17 0.65
N ASP A 26 -1.48 -25.41 0.31
CA ASP A 26 -0.43 -25.74 1.29
C ASP A 26 -0.23 -24.62 2.32
N ILE A 27 -0.29 -23.35 1.87
CA ILE A 27 -0.26 -22.19 2.78
C ILE A 27 -1.47 -22.21 3.73
N PHE A 28 -2.66 -22.52 3.22
CA PHE A 28 -3.86 -22.58 4.05
C PHE A 28 -3.76 -23.71 5.09
N ASP A 29 -3.29 -24.89 4.70
CA ASP A 29 -3.14 -26.04 5.60
C ASP A 29 -2.06 -25.79 6.66
N THR A 30 -0.95 -25.15 6.29
CA THR A 30 0.09 -24.75 7.24
C THR A 30 -0.38 -23.66 8.21
N GLU A 31 -1.15 -22.67 7.75
CA GLU A 31 -1.78 -21.68 8.64
C GLU A 31 -2.77 -22.34 9.63
N ALA A 32 -3.58 -23.30 9.16
CA ALA A 32 -4.49 -24.06 10.02
C ALA A 32 -3.73 -24.90 11.06
N ALA A 33 -2.63 -25.55 10.66
CA ALA A 33 -1.77 -26.30 11.57
C ALA A 33 -1.09 -25.39 12.61
N LEU A 34 -0.60 -24.22 12.20
CA LEU A 34 -0.04 -23.22 13.12
C LEU A 34 -1.07 -22.74 14.13
N GLN A 35 -2.32 -22.53 13.70
CA GLN A 35 -3.41 -22.16 14.60
C GLN A 35 -3.77 -23.28 15.60
N ALA A 36 -3.59 -24.55 15.22
CA ALA A 36 -3.80 -25.69 16.12
C ALA A 36 -2.69 -25.85 17.17
N ILE A 37 -1.47 -25.39 16.85
CA ILE A 37 -0.30 -25.47 17.73
C ILE A 37 -0.20 -24.24 18.66
N GLU A 38 -0.70 -23.07 18.27
CA GLU A 38 -0.77 -21.91 19.17
C GLU A 38 -1.67 -22.23 20.39
N PRO A 39 -1.12 -22.30 21.62
CA PRO A 39 -1.92 -22.58 22.80
C PRO A 39 -2.94 -21.46 23.01
N VAL A 40 -4.21 -21.83 22.99
CA VAL A 40 -5.34 -20.95 23.28
C VAL A 40 -5.21 -20.46 24.71
N GLU A 41 -4.63 -19.26 24.90
CA GLU A 41 -4.92 -18.46 26.08
C GLU A 41 -6.44 -18.25 26.08
N THR A 42 -7.09 -18.93 27.01
CA THR A 42 -8.55 -18.97 27.17
C THR A 42 -9.05 -17.59 27.61
N VAL A 43 -9.32 -16.72 26.65
CA VAL A 43 -9.98 -15.44 26.94
C VAL A 43 -11.47 -15.68 27.15
N LYS A 44 -11.82 -15.86 28.43
CA LYS A 44 -13.13 -15.72 29.07
C LYS A 44 -14.10 -14.87 28.23
N ALA A 45 -15.19 -15.49 27.79
CA ALA A 45 -16.23 -14.87 26.98
C ALA A 45 -16.77 -13.59 27.64
N LYS A 46 -16.54 -12.43 27.00
CA LYS A 46 -17.22 -11.18 27.34
C LYS A 46 -17.91 -10.65 26.09
N ARG A 47 -19.25 -10.72 26.14
CA ARG A 47 -20.22 -10.25 25.15
C ARG A 47 -19.84 -8.86 24.59
N GLY A 48 -19.95 -8.73 23.27
CA GLY A 48 -20.18 -7.47 22.57
C GLY A 48 -19.11 -6.40 22.73
N ARG A 49 -18.01 -6.51 21.98
CA ARG A 49 -17.16 -5.34 21.68
C ARG A 49 -17.02 -5.16 20.17
N PRO A 50 -17.01 -3.90 19.68
CA PRO A 50 -16.89 -3.60 18.26
C PRO A 50 -15.64 -4.27 17.70
N ARG A 51 -15.80 -4.83 16.49
CA ARG A 51 -14.81 -5.59 15.72
C ARG A 51 -13.47 -4.85 15.73
N THR A 52 -12.60 -5.24 16.66
CA THR A 52 -11.26 -4.68 16.76
C THR A 52 -10.47 -5.30 15.63
N VAL A 53 -10.13 -4.46 14.65
CA VAL A 53 -9.21 -4.80 13.57
C VAL A 53 -7.96 -5.37 14.22
N LYS A 54 -7.58 -6.60 13.86
CA LYS A 54 -6.35 -7.25 14.33
C LYS A 54 -5.21 -6.23 14.15
N LYS A 55 -4.70 -5.69 15.26
CA LYS A 55 -3.56 -4.77 15.23
C LYS A 55 -2.39 -5.57 14.69
N SER A 56 -1.73 -5.06 13.65
CA SER A 56 -0.50 -5.66 13.13
C SER A 56 0.48 -5.86 14.27
N LYS A 57 1.12 -7.03 14.35
CA LYS A 57 2.08 -7.38 15.42
C LYS A 57 3.28 -6.42 15.48
N ASN A 58 3.51 -5.65 14.42
CA ASN A 58 4.49 -4.57 14.38
C ASN A 58 3.94 -3.27 14.99
N LYS A 59 4.54 -2.84 16.11
CA LYS A 59 4.31 -1.55 16.79
C LYS A 59 4.92 -0.35 16.03
N MET A 60 5.15 -0.48 14.73
CA MET A 60 5.78 0.56 13.95
C MET A 60 4.72 1.55 13.46
N PHE A 61 5.00 2.85 13.59
CA PHE A 61 4.10 3.87 13.06
C PHE A 61 4.10 3.82 11.54
N LEU A 62 2.93 4.01 10.95
CA LEU A 62 2.76 3.94 9.49
C LEU A 62 3.57 5.02 8.76
N SER A 63 3.86 6.15 9.41
CA SER A 63 4.79 7.17 8.89
C SER A 63 6.18 6.60 8.68
N ASP A 64 6.71 5.91 9.69
CA ASP A 64 8.07 5.40 9.71
C ASP A 64 8.19 4.22 8.74
N ALA A 65 7.11 3.44 8.61
CA ALA A 65 7.00 2.38 7.62
C ALA A 65 7.04 2.90 6.18
N ILE A 66 6.43 4.06 5.92
CA ILE A 66 6.50 4.72 4.62
C ILE A 66 7.90 5.27 4.37
N THR A 67 8.56 5.87 5.38
CA THR A 67 9.95 6.31 5.27
C THR A 67 10.89 5.16 4.91
N MET A 68 10.76 4.01 5.59
CA MET A 68 11.55 2.82 5.22
C MET A 68 11.26 2.33 3.80
N ALA A 69 9.99 2.36 3.36
CA ALA A 69 9.67 1.99 1.98
C ALA A 69 10.38 2.92 0.97
N LEU A 70 10.45 4.22 1.26
CA LEU A 70 11.17 5.19 0.44
C LEU A 70 12.69 4.95 0.47
N ASP A 71 13.27 4.61 1.63
CA ASP A 71 14.68 4.22 1.76
C ASP A 71 15.02 2.98 0.90
N ASN A 72 14.06 2.06 0.76
CA ASN A 72 14.19 0.88 -0.11
C ASN A 72 13.92 1.19 -1.60
N GLY A 73 13.76 2.46 -1.97
CA GLY A 73 13.55 2.89 -3.36
C GLY A 73 12.12 2.74 -3.88
N CYS A 74 11.15 2.39 -3.03
CA CYS A 74 9.74 2.33 -3.43
C CYS A 74 9.18 3.75 -3.53
N GLY A 75 9.04 4.29 -4.74
CA GLY A 75 8.68 5.70 -4.94
C GLY A 75 7.20 5.92 -5.25
N ARG A 76 6.47 4.87 -5.65
CA ARG A 76 5.05 5.00 -6.01
C ARG A 76 4.15 4.58 -4.84
N PRO A 77 2.97 5.21 -4.64
CA PRO A 77 2.04 4.82 -3.57
C PRO A 77 1.62 3.35 -3.61
N SER A 78 1.50 2.77 -4.80
CA SER A 78 1.22 1.34 -4.99
C SER A 78 2.37 0.45 -4.53
N GLU A 79 3.61 0.79 -4.91
CA GLU A 79 4.83 0.07 -4.51
C GLU A 79 5.02 0.13 -2.99
N ILE A 80 4.84 1.32 -2.40
CA ILE A 80 4.90 1.51 -0.94
C ILE A 80 3.84 0.63 -0.25
N GLN A 81 2.62 0.57 -0.77
CA GLN A 81 1.58 -0.28 -0.21
C GLN A 81 1.95 -1.77 -0.27
N THR A 82 2.48 -2.24 -1.40
CA THR A 82 2.94 -3.62 -1.56
C THR A 82 4.05 -3.93 -0.55
N TYR A 83 5.05 -3.06 -0.43
CA TYR A 83 6.14 -3.21 0.55
C TYR A 83 5.61 -3.31 1.98
N LEU A 84 4.67 -2.44 2.36
CA LEU A 84 4.06 -2.45 3.69
C LEU A 84 3.33 -3.77 4.00
N VAL A 85 2.64 -4.34 3.01
CA VAL A 85 1.87 -5.58 3.17
C VAL A 85 2.77 -6.81 3.16
N GLU A 86 3.75 -6.87 2.25
CA GLU A 86 4.60 -8.04 2.05
C GLU A 86 5.75 -8.10 3.06
N SER A 87 6.47 -6.98 3.25
CA SER A 87 7.66 -6.95 4.11
C SER A 87 7.32 -6.68 5.57
N LEU A 88 6.38 -5.76 5.84
CA LEU A 88 6.06 -5.33 7.21
C LEU A 88 4.74 -5.90 7.75
N GLN A 89 3.96 -6.61 6.92
CA GLN A 89 2.66 -7.19 7.26
C GLN A 89 1.64 -6.16 7.78
N ILE A 90 1.78 -4.90 7.35
CA ILE A 90 0.87 -3.80 7.71
C ILE A 90 -0.17 -3.65 6.62
N ARG A 91 -1.41 -4.06 6.92
CA ARG A 91 -2.55 -3.87 6.01
C ARG A 91 -3.03 -2.42 6.07
N THR A 92 -2.72 -1.66 5.02
CA THR A 92 -3.16 -0.27 4.83
C THR A 92 -3.89 -0.10 3.49
N LYS A 93 -4.73 0.94 3.40
CA LYS A 93 -5.43 1.33 2.17
C LYS A 93 -4.57 2.34 1.40
N PRO A 94 -4.61 2.35 0.05
CA PRO A 94 -3.83 3.28 -0.76
C PRO A 94 -4.10 4.75 -0.40
N ASN A 95 -5.36 5.11 -0.12
CA ASN A 95 -5.75 6.46 0.28
C ASN A 95 -5.05 6.93 1.57
N VAL A 96 -4.78 6.00 2.51
CA VAL A 96 -4.09 6.31 3.77
C VAL A 96 -2.62 6.61 3.52
N VAL A 97 -1.98 5.84 2.63
CA VAL A 97 -0.59 6.06 2.20
C VAL A 97 -0.46 7.46 1.58
N SER A 98 -1.33 7.82 0.62
CA SER A 98 -1.33 9.16 0.00
C SER A 98 -1.55 10.30 0.99
N THR A 99 -2.44 10.09 1.98
CA THR A 99 -2.69 11.06 3.04
C THR A 99 -1.45 11.28 3.90
N ILE A 100 -0.72 10.21 4.23
CA ILE A 100 0.49 10.31 5.05
C ILE A 100 1.64 10.91 4.24
N LEU A 101 1.82 10.53 2.98
CA LEU A 101 2.79 11.16 2.07
C LEU A 101 2.58 12.67 1.97
N SER A 102 1.32 13.11 1.82
CA SER A 102 0.97 14.55 1.85
C SER A 102 1.38 15.22 3.17
N ARG A 103 1.16 14.56 4.31
CA ARG A 103 1.57 15.08 5.63
C ARG A 103 3.09 15.11 5.80
N LEU A 104 3.80 14.10 5.32
CA LEU A 104 5.26 14.03 5.36
C LEU A 104 5.89 15.11 4.46
N LYS A 105 5.25 15.43 3.32
CA LYS A 105 5.66 16.55 2.45
C LYS A 105 5.50 17.89 3.16
N ALA A 106 4.37 18.10 3.83
CA ALA A 106 4.15 19.31 4.62
C ALA A 106 5.21 19.48 5.74
N ARG A 107 5.74 18.36 6.25
CA ARG A 107 6.84 18.33 7.24
C ARG A 107 8.23 18.42 6.63
N LYS A 108 8.36 18.54 5.30
CA LYS A 108 9.63 18.55 4.56
C LYS A 108 10.49 17.30 4.78
N VAL A 109 9.85 16.17 5.08
CA VAL A 109 10.55 14.87 5.24
C VAL A 109 10.66 14.15 3.89
N VAL A 110 9.65 14.33 3.02
CA VAL A 110 9.59 13.70 1.70
C VAL A 110 9.29 14.74 0.62
N THR A 111 9.83 14.50 -0.56
CA THR A 111 9.63 15.28 -1.78
C THR A 111 8.84 14.46 -2.79
N HIS A 112 8.21 15.16 -3.74
CA HIS A 112 7.45 14.52 -4.82
C HIS A 112 7.86 15.15 -6.14
N ASP A 113 8.50 14.34 -6.98
CA ASP A 113 9.14 14.77 -8.23
C ASP A 113 8.16 14.67 -9.43
N GLY A 114 6.86 14.59 -9.17
CA GLY A 114 5.79 14.47 -10.17
C GLY A 114 5.40 13.03 -10.46
N GLU A 115 6.37 12.12 -10.48
CA GLU A 115 6.11 10.69 -10.73
C GLU A 115 6.41 9.79 -9.51
N ARG A 116 7.37 10.19 -8.68
CA ARG A 116 7.84 9.40 -7.54
C ARG A 116 7.99 10.26 -6.29
N TRP A 117 7.80 9.61 -5.15
CA TRP A 117 8.09 10.13 -3.83
C TRP A 117 9.52 9.75 -3.45
N SER A 118 10.24 10.70 -2.87
CA SER A 118 11.64 10.56 -2.46
C SER A 118 11.81 11.15 -1.06
N LEU A 119 12.82 10.70 -0.32
CA LEU A 119 13.16 11.35 0.95
C LEU A 119 13.81 12.70 0.64
N SER A 120 13.36 13.74 1.33
CA SER A 120 14.01 15.04 1.25
C SER A 120 15.39 14.85 1.87
N SER A 121 16.44 14.78 1.06
CA SER A 121 17.80 14.86 1.58
C SER A 121 17.86 16.14 2.41
N LYS A 122 18.13 15.98 3.71
CA LYS A 122 18.38 17.10 4.59
C LYS A 122 19.78 17.60 4.23
N SER A 123 19.90 18.29 3.10
CA SER A 123 21.06 19.14 2.86
C SER A 123 21.00 20.25 3.90
N GLU A 124 22.01 20.20 4.76
CA GLU A 124 22.55 21.31 5.52
C GLU A 124 22.37 22.65 4.78
N SER A 125 21.88 23.65 5.50
CA SER A 125 21.46 24.94 4.93
C SER A 125 22.66 25.89 4.65
N PRO A 126 22.41 27.17 4.32
CA PRO A 126 23.00 27.89 3.19
C PRO A 126 24.37 28.53 3.53
N SER A 127 25.23 28.70 2.53
CA SER A 127 26.38 29.60 2.67
C SER A 127 26.54 30.44 1.41
N GLU A 128 26.75 31.73 1.67
CA GLU A 128 26.93 32.82 0.75
C GLU A 128 27.97 32.57 -0.34
N SER A 129 27.78 33.31 -1.44
CA SER A 129 28.73 33.62 -2.49
C SER A 129 30.20 33.54 -2.07
N THR A 130 30.98 32.79 -2.82
CA THR A 130 32.31 33.25 -3.25
C THR A 130 32.63 32.63 -4.60
N ALA A 131 32.93 33.50 -5.55
CA ALA A 131 33.40 33.15 -6.87
C ALA A 131 34.69 32.33 -6.82
N GLY A 132 34.85 31.44 -7.80
CA GLY A 132 36.19 31.08 -8.27
C GLY A 132 36.46 29.60 -8.46
N LEU A 133 36.93 29.31 -9.68
CA LEU A 133 37.81 28.21 -10.08
C LEU A 133 37.18 26.83 -10.36
N SER A 134 36.97 26.63 -11.66
CA SER A 134 37.30 25.44 -12.44
C SER A 134 38.02 24.32 -11.68
N HIS A 135 37.39 23.14 -11.63
CA HIS A 135 38.11 21.88 -11.79
C HIS A 135 37.28 20.91 -12.63
N LYS A 136 37.92 20.47 -13.69
CA LYS A 136 37.47 19.54 -14.72
C LYS A 136 37.90 18.16 -14.21
N ASN A 137 36.94 17.29 -13.92
CA ASN A 137 37.21 15.86 -13.72
C ASN A 137 36.19 15.09 -14.56
N ASP A 138 36.63 14.76 -15.77
CA ASP A 138 36.24 13.57 -16.49
C ASP A 138 36.44 12.35 -15.59
N SER A 139 35.39 11.53 -15.41
CA SER A 139 35.53 10.08 -15.26
C SER A 139 34.13 9.44 -15.26
N GLU A 140 33.95 8.66 -16.31
CA GLU A 140 32.79 7.90 -16.71
C GLU A 140 32.64 6.66 -15.81
N ASP A 141 31.44 6.42 -15.28
CA ASP A 141 30.95 5.06 -15.01
C ASP A 141 29.42 5.10 -15.01
N SER A 142 28.87 5.14 -16.23
CA SER A 142 27.44 5.07 -16.53
C SER A 142 27.02 3.61 -16.49
N VAL A 143 26.43 3.18 -15.37
CA VAL A 143 25.69 1.92 -15.32
C VAL A 143 24.27 2.15 -15.84
N ASP A 144 24.10 1.88 -17.13
CA ASP A 144 22.81 1.86 -17.83
C ASP A 144 21.85 0.81 -17.22
N CYS A 145 20.72 1.28 -16.70
CA CYS A 145 19.56 0.45 -16.44
C CYS A 145 18.79 0.23 -17.75
N PRO A 146 18.28 -0.98 -18.05
CA PRO A 146 17.60 -1.26 -19.30
C PRO A 146 16.27 -0.49 -19.41
N THR A 147 16.23 0.48 -20.32
CA THR A 147 15.00 1.13 -20.80
C THR A 147 14.15 0.12 -21.56
N SER A 148 13.04 -0.30 -20.97
CA SER A 148 11.98 -0.97 -21.71
C SER A 148 11.13 0.08 -22.43
N ASP A 149 11.36 0.17 -23.73
CA ASP A 149 10.50 0.83 -24.71
C ASP A 149 9.05 0.31 -24.55
N SER A 150 8.12 1.24 -24.38
CA SER A 150 6.68 0.97 -24.43
C SER A 150 6.03 2.04 -25.29
N SER A 151 6.43 2.07 -26.56
CA SER A 151 5.65 2.68 -27.63
C SER A 151 4.35 1.90 -27.84
N GLY A 152 3.21 2.52 -27.55
CA GLY A 152 1.90 1.91 -27.76
C GLY A 152 0.72 2.84 -27.53
N ARG A 153 0.52 3.78 -28.47
CA ARG A 153 -0.75 4.46 -28.82
C ARG A 153 -1.97 3.57 -28.48
N GLY A 154 -3.07 4.02 -27.90
CA GLY A 154 -3.79 5.28 -28.02
C GLY A 154 -5.29 4.93 -28.08
N LEU A 155 -6.15 5.86 -27.68
CA LEU A 155 -7.46 6.20 -28.27
C LEU A 155 -8.41 6.75 -27.21
N ALA A 156 -8.89 7.94 -27.53
CA ALA A 156 -9.91 8.70 -26.85
C ALA A 156 -11.24 7.95 -26.77
N GLY A 157 -12.03 8.28 -25.74
CA GLY A 157 -13.40 7.82 -25.59
C GLY A 157 -14.15 8.72 -24.61
N ASP A 158 -14.75 9.74 -25.20
CA ASP A 158 -15.89 10.57 -24.79
C ASP A 158 -16.23 10.90 -23.33
N ALA A 159 -16.35 12.21 -23.13
CA ALA A 159 -17.07 12.85 -22.06
C ALA A 159 -18.57 12.54 -22.12
N SER A 160 -19.16 12.23 -20.98
CA SER A 160 -20.56 12.53 -20.69
C SER A 160 -20.71 12.86 -19.22
N ALA A 161 -20.96 14.14 -18.97
CA ALA A 161 -21.50 14.65 -17.72
C ALA A 161 -22.93 14.15 -17.55
N SER A 162 -23.32 13.76 -16.33
CA SER A 162 -24.60 14.20 -15.73
C SER A 162 -24.79 13.64 -14.31
N SER A 163 -25.49 14.42 -13.51
CA SER A 163 -26.18 14.08 -12.25
C SER A 163 -25.41 14.14 -10.94
N ALA A 164 -25.67 15.26 -10.26
CA ALA A 164 -25.41 15.57 -8.86
C ALA A 164 -26.01 14.55 -7.87
N PRO A 165 -25.46 14.44 -6.65
CA PRO A 165 -26.09 13.71 -5.56
C PRO A 165 -27.15 14.57 -4.83
N GLN A 166 -28.38 14.05 -4.71
CA GLN A 166 -29.41 14.60 -3.81
C GLN A 166 -29.10 14.30 -2.34
N PRO A 167 -29.44 15.21 -1.40
CA PRO A 167 -29.38 14.93 0.03
C PRO A 167 -30.61 14.11 0.49
N ARG A 168 -30.38 12.93 1.08
CA ARG A 168 -31.41 12.19 1.82
C ARG A 168 -31.50 12.72 3.25
N THR A 169 -32.47 13.59 3.52
CA THR A 169 -33.00 13.82 4.86
C THR A 169 -34.26 12.98 5.04
N GLY A 170 -34.23 11.98 5.93
CA GLY A 170 -35.35 11.07 6.12
C GLY A 170 -35.30 10.32 7.45
N GLY A 171 -35.84 10.96 8.48
CA GLY A 171 -36.63 10.38 9.59
C GLY A 171 -36.23 9.02 10.17
N GLY A 172 -35.58 9.05 11.33
CA GLY A 172 -35.57 7.94 12.29
C GLY A 172 -36.19 8.38 13.60
N LYS A 173 -37.52 8.23 13.74
CA LYS A 173 -38.24 8.38 15.02
C LYS A 173 -38.17 7.04 15.75
N ASN A 174 -37.20 6.88 16.65
CA ASN A 174 -37.21 5.86 17.70
C ASN A 174 -37.30 6.65 19.01
N GLY A 175 -38.43 6.67 19.71
CA GLY A 175 -38.99 5.52 20.41
C GLY A 175 -38.81 5.76 21.90
N LEU A 176 -39.47 6.79 22.44
CA LEU A 176 -39.53 7.07 23.87
C LEU A 176 -40.49 6.05 24.50
N ALA A 177 -39.93 5.06 25.18
CA ALA A 177 -40.68 4.11 26.01
C ALA A 177 -40.29 4.32 27.48
N ASN A 178 -41.28 4.79 28.24
CA ASN A 178 -41.62 4.45 29.63
C ASN A 178 -40.51 4.09 30.62
N HIS A 179 -40.36 4.94 31.64
CA HIS A 179 -40.02 4.51 33.00
C HIS A 179 -41.06 5.08 33.98
N PRO A 180 -41.75 4.25 34.78
CA PRO A 180 -42.48 4.75 35.95
C PRO A 180 -41.49 5.03 37.09
N ALA A 181 -41.65 6.17 37.74
CA ALA A 181 -40.98 6.48 38.99
C ALA A 181 -41.54 5.57 40.10
N VAL A 182 -40.66 4.75 40.69
CA VAL A 182 -40.95 4.04 41.95
C VAL A 182 -40.36 4.86 43.08
N THR A 183 -41.19 5.10 44.09
CA THR A 183 -40.88 5.78 45.36
C THR A 183 -40.04 4.89 46.27
N GLY A 184 -39.14 5.53 47.03
CA GLY A 184 -38.39 4.97 48.14
C GLY A 184 -37.73 6.11 48.92
#